data_AF-A0A7W7PPJ0-F1
#
_entry.id   AF-A0A7W7PPJ0-F1
#
_cell.length_a   1.000
_cell.length_b   1.000
_cell.length_c   1.000
_cell.angle_alpha   90.00
_cell.angle_beta   90.00
_cell.angle_gamma   90.00
#
_symmetry.space_group_name_H-M   'P 1'
#
loop_
_entity.id
_entity.type
_entity.pdbx_description
1 polymer ?
#
loop_
_entity_poly.entity_id
_entity_poly.type
_entity_poly.pdbx_seq_one_letter_code
_entity_poly.pdbx_strand_id
1 'polypeptide(L)' 'MRILETPEGRRLGYSEGQQNGRLISDAKEMSLLCRRYDTLRSQALNPKESRALPERLREEL' A
#
# COMPACT_ATOMS: atom_id res chain seq x y z
N MET A 1 -0.89 -3.46 -5.76
CA MET A 1 -1.42 -4.58 -4.96
C MET A 1 -2.93 -4.54 -4.99
N ARG A 2 -3.59 -5.68 -5.19
CA ARG A 2 -5.05 -5.84 -5.12
C ARG A 2 -5.38 -6.75 -3.94
N ILE A 3 -6.50 -6.47 -3.27
CA ILE A 3 -7.01 -7.29 -2.17
C ILE A 3 -8.39 -7.79 -2.57
N LEU A 4 -8.64 -9.08 -2.37
CA LEU A 4 -9.93 -9.71 -2.55
C LEU A 4 -10.37 -10.27 -1.19
N GLU A 5 -11.63 -10.06 -0.83
CA GLU A 5 -12.26 -10.73 0.30
C GLU A 5 -13.18 -11.83 -0.22
N THR A 6 -13.01 -13.05 0.28
CA THR A 6 -13.86 -14.18 -0.09
C THR A 6 -15.16 -14.15 0.72
N PRO A 7 -16.22 -14.85 0.27
CA PRO A 7 -17.47 -14.95 1.03
C PRO A 7 -17.29 -15.50 2.46
N GLU A 8 -16.25 -16.30 2.69
CA GLU A 8 -15.89 -16.85 4.01
C GLU A 8 -15.10 -15.85 4.88
N GLY A 9 -14.96 -14.59 4.44
CA GLY A 9 -14.25 -13.54 5.17
C GLY A 9 -12.71 -13.63 5.09
N ARG A 10 -12.16 -14.46 4.19
CA ARG A 10 -10.71 -14.56 4.01
C ARG A 10 -10.23 -13.46 3.08
N ARG A 11 -9.11 -12.83 3.42
CA ARG A 11 -8.44 -11.87 2.54
C ARG A 11 -7.31 -12.53 1.76
N LEU A 12 -7.28 -12.28 0.46
CA LEU A 12 -6.23 -12.69 -0.46
C LEU A 12 -5.61 -11.43 -1.07
N GLY A 13 -4.30 -11.44 -1.26
CA GLY A 13 -3.55 -10.35 -1.84
C GLY A 13 -2.93 -10.77 -3.17
N TYR A 14 -2.94 -9.89 -4.16
CA TYR A 14 -2.16 -10.05 -5.37
C TYR A 14 -1.26 -8.84 -5.56
N SER A 15 0.04 -9.06 -5.65
CA SER A 15 1.02 -8.01 -5.90
C SER A 15 1.73 -8.27 -7.22
N GLU A 16 1.71 -7.28 -8.11
CA GLU A 16 2.58 -7.28 -9.28
C GLU A 16 3.82 -6.45 -8.98
N GLY A 17 4.98 -7.08 -9.14
CA GLY A 17 6.25 -6.42 -9.34
C GLY A 17 6.52 -6.21 -10.83
N GLN A 18 7.68 -5.61 -11.15
CA GLN A 18 8.04 -5.30 -12.53
C GLN A 18 8.17 -6.53 -13.45
N GLN A 19 8.50 -7.70 -12.89
CA GLN A 19 8.73 -8.93 -13.66
C GLN A 19 7.98 -10.14 -13.10
N ASN A 20 7.17 -9.98 -12.06
CA ASN A 20 6.47 -11.10 -11.43
C ASN A 20 5.12 -10.70 -10.83
N GLY A 21 4.22 -11.67 -10.77
CA GLY A 21 2.99 -11.61 -9.98
C GLY A 21 3.12 -12.54 -8.78
N ARG A 22 2.68 -12.10 -7.61
CA ARG A 22 2.66 -12.91 -6.38
C ARG A 22 1.27 -12.90 -5.77
N LEU A 23 0.69 -14.10 -5.66
CA LEU A 23 -0.51 -14.35 -4.85
C LEU A 23 -0.09 -14.60 -3.39
N ILE A 24 -0.75 -13.92 -2.47
CA ILE A 24 -0.56 -14.01 -1.03
C ILE A 24 -1.86 -14.52 -0.43
N SER A 25 -1.89 -15.79 -0.04
CA SER A 25 -3.07 -16.48 0.50
C SER A 25 -2.95 -16.82 1.98
N ASP A 26 -1.76 -16.69 2.57
CA ASP A 26 -1.53 -16.87 3.99
C ASP A 26 -2.16 -15.72 4.80
N ALA A 27 -2.97 -16.08 5.80
CA ALA A 27 -3.72 -15.11 6.58
C ALA A 27 -2.83 -14.22 7.46
N LYS A 28 -1.70 -14.74 7.96
CA LYS A 28 -0.77 -13.96 8.79
C LYS A 28 -0.05 -12.95 7.93
N GLU A 29 0.39 -13.34 6.74
CA GLU A 29 1.03 -12.44 5.79
C GLU A 29 0.09 -11.32 5.34
N MET A 30 -1.17 -11.65 4.99
CA MET A 30 -2.16 -10.62 4.65
C MET A 30 -2.46 -9.66 5.80
N SER A 31 -2.56 -10.18 7.02
CA SER A 31 -2.78 -9.35 8.22
C SER A 31 -1.61 -8.42 8.52
N LEU A 32 -0.38 -8.87 8.27
CA LEU A 32 0.81 -8.03 8.40
C LEU A 32 0.83 -6.93 7.32
N LEU A 33 0.48 -7.29 6.09
CA LEU A 33 0.49 -6.36 4.95
C LEU A 33 -0.56 -5.26 5.10
N CYS A 34 -1.76 -5.60 5.58
CA CYS A 34 -2.80 -4.62 5.90
C CYS A 34 -2.33 -3.64 6.98
N ARG A 35 -1.79 -4.15 8.10
CA ARG A 35 -1.28 -3.28 9.19
C ARG A 35 -0.18 -2.32 8.74
N ARG A 36 0.75 -2.79 7.90
CA ARG A 36 1.80 -1.94 7.33
C ARG A 36 1.20 -0.87 6.43
N TYR A 37 0.25 -1.23 5.57
CA TYR A 37 -0.45 -0.28 4.72
C TYR A 37 -1.21 0.78 5.53
N ASP A 38 -1.92 0.37 6.58
CA ASP A 38 -2.68 1.30 7.43
C ASP A 38 -1.75 2.31 8.12
N THR A 39 -0.58 1.87 8.58
CA THR A 39 0.44 2.73 9.18
C THR A 39 1.01 3.72 8.16
N LEU A 40 1.35 3.26 6.95
CA LEU A 40 1.87 4.14 5.91
C LEU A 40 0.82 5.16 5.47
N ARG A 41 -0.44 4.73 5.36
CA ARG A 41 -1.55 5.59 4.95
C ARG A 41 -1.86 6.67 5.99
N SER A 42 -1.75 6.37 7.29
CA SER A 42 -1.99 7.37 8.34
C SER A 42 -0.93 8.48 8.37
N GLN A 43 0.26 8.20 7.84
CA GLN A 43 1.37 9.15 7.73
C GLN A 43 1.45 9.83 6.36
N ALA A 44 0.63 9.40 5.39
CA ALA A 44 0.66 9.93 4.04
C ALA A 44 0.08 11.36 4.01
N LEU A 45 0.81 12.25 3.34
CA LEU A 45 0.32 13.60 3.03
C LEU A 45 -0.93 13.53 2.15
N ASN A 46 -1.76 14.56 2.24
CA ASN A 46 -2.89 14.66 1.31
C ASN A 46 -2.40 14.90 -0.13
N PRO A 47 -3.24 14.67 -1.16
CA PRO A 47 -2.80 14.79 -2.56
C PRO A 47 -2.27 16.17 -2.94
N LYS A 48 -2.80 17.24 -2.35
CA LYS A 48 -2.35 18.62 -2.62
C LYS A 48 -0.98 18.87 -2.00
N GLU A 49 -0.79 18.47 -0.75
CA GLU A 49 0.50 18.57 -0.05
C GLU A 49 1.58 17.73 -0.73
N SER A 50 1.24 16.49 -1.13
CA SER A 50 2.17 15.60 -1.84
C SER A 50 2.68 16.19 -3.15
N ARG A 51 1.82 16.91 -3.89
CA ARG A 51 2.20 17.58 -5.14
C ARG A 51 3.04 18.83 -4.94
N ALA A 52 2.83 19.54 -3.83
CA ALA A 52 3.57 20.76 -3.53
C ALA A 52 4.97 20.47 -2.94
N LEU A 53 5.18 19.27 -2.37
CA LEU A 53 6.43 18.89 -1.72
C LEU A 53 7.69 19.02 -2.61
N PRO A 54 7.70 18.57 -3.89
CA PRO A 54 8.89 18.68 -4.73
C PRO A 54 9.30 20.12 -5.03
N GLU A 55 8.33 21.02 -5.23
CA GLU A 55 8.63 22.44 -5.49
C GLU A 55 9.20 23.12 -4.24
N ARG A 56 8.61 22.86 -3.06
CA ARG A 56 9.15 23.33 -1.78
C ARG A 56 10.59 22.84 -1.54
N LEU A 57 10.86 21.57 -1.85
CA LEU A 57 12.20 21.00 -1.68
C LEU A 57 13.24 21.62 -2.62
N ARG A 58 12.83 22.09 -3.81
CA ARG A 58 13.71 22.80 -4.74
C ARG A 58 14.05 24.22 -4.27
N GLU A 59 13.15 24.87 -3.55
CA GLU A 59 13.38 26.20 -2.98
C GLU A 59 14.29 26.17 -1.74
N GLU A 60 14.45 25.00 -1.12
CA GLU A 60 15.34 24.75 0.03
C GLU A 60 16.80 24.40 -0.37
N LEU A 61 17.09 24.28 -1.68
CA LEU A 61 18.42 23.99 -2.25
C LEU A 61 19.06 25.23 -2.87
#